data_AF-A0A350G6G7-F1
#
_entry.id   AF-A0A350G6G7-F1
#
_cell.length_a   1.000
_cell.length_b   1.000
_cell.length_c   1.000
_cell.angle_alpha   90.00
_cell.angle_beta   90.00
_cell.angle_gamma   90.00
#
_symmetry.space_group_name_H-M   'P 1'
#
loop_
_entity.id
_entity.type
_entity.pdbx_description
1 polymer ?
#
loop_
_entity_poly.entity_id
_entity_poly.type
_entity_poly.pdbx_seq_one_letter_code
_entity_poly.pdbx_strand_id
1 'polypeptide(L)'
;MAQSEQKRRGILTNLLIVLIGQVGCLTLVIILASVFGGLWLDNVFGTKPVITLVLLLAGIPVSVFVMLSVSRKTLARLQEKTDKESEISS
;
A
#
# COMPACT_ATOMS: atom_id res chain seq x y z
N MET A 1 -1.20 -6.39 -38.23
CA MET A 1 -1.77 -6.60 -36.88
C MET A 1 -0.82 -7.27 -35.88
N ALA A 2 0.32 -7.86 -36.28
CA ALA A 2 1.27 -8.50 -35.36
C ALA A 2 2.17 -7.54 -34.54
N GLN A 3 2.45 -6.33 -35.05
CA GLN A 3 3.32 -5.38 -34.36
C GLN A 3 2.72 -4.78 -33.08
N SER A 4 1.40 -4.57 -33.01
CA SER A 4 0.71 -4.03 -31.84
C SER A 4 0.68 -5.00 -30.66
N GLU A 5 0.51 -6.30 -30.94
CA GLU A 5 0.55 -7.39 -29.95
C GLU A 5 1.94 -7.51 -29.29
N GLN A 6 3.01 -7.46 -30.08
CA GLN A 6 4.38 -7.58 -29.56
C GLN A 6 4.79 -6.36 -28.73
N LYS A 7 4.42 -5.15 -29.17
CA LYS A 7 4.63 -3.91 -28.39
C LYS A 7 3.85 -3.93 -27.08
N ARG A 8 2.59 -4.38 -27.10
CA ARG A 8 1.75 -4.50 -25.90
C ARG A 8 2.32 -5.52 -24.91
N ARG A 9 2.79 -6.68 -25.38
CA ARG A 9 3.45 -7.68 -24.53
C ARG A 9 4.72 -7.14 -23.88
N GLY A 10 5.55 -6.40 -24.63
CA GLY A 10 6.74 -5.74 -24.08
C GLY A 10 6.41 -4.74 -22.97
N ILE A 11 5.36 -3.92 -23.16
CA ILE A 11 4.89 -2.97 -22.15
C ILE A 11 4.35 -3.70 -20.91
N LEU A 12 3.58 -4.78 -21.08
CA LEU A 12 3.04 -5.57 -19.97
C LEU A 12 4.17 -6.26 -19.18
N THR A 13 5.16 -6.84 -19.84
CA THR A 13 6.32 -7.45 -19.19
C THR A 13 7.12 -6.40 -18.40
N ASN A 14 7.38 -5.22 -18.98
CA ASN A 14 8.04 -4.13 -18.25
C ASN A 14 7.23 -3.67 -17.03
N LEU A 15 5.90 -3.58 -17.15
CA LEU A 15 5.02 -3.24 -16.02
C LEU A 15 5.13 -4.28 -14.90
N LEU A 16 5.11 -5.56 -15.25
CA LEU A 16 5.24 -6.66 -14.28
C LEU A 16 6.59 -6.60 -13.57
N ILE A 17 7.68 -6.34 -14.29
CA ILE A 17 9.03 -6.21 -13.70
C ILE A 17 9.07 -5.04 -12.71
N VAL A 18 8.52 -3.88 -13.08
CA VAL A 18 8.46 -2.71 -12.20
C VAL A 18 7.59 -2.99 -10.97
N LEU A 19 6.42 -3.61 -11.15
CA LEU A 19 5.53 -4.00 -10.05
C LEU A 19 6.19 -4.96 -9.08
N ILE A 20 6.84 -6.02 -9.59
CA ILE A 20 7.56 -7.00 -8.77
C ILE A 20 8.69 -6.30 -8.00
N GLY A 21 9.45 -5.43 -8.66
CA GLY A 21 10.51 -4.64 -8.02
C GLY A 21 9.97 -3.73 -6.92
N GLN A 22 8.85 -3.03 -7.16
CA GLN A 22 8.23 -2.13 -6.19
C GLN A 22 7.68 -2.89 -4.99
N VAL A 23 6.95 -3.98 -5.21
CA VAL A 23 6.38 -4.80 -4.14
C VAL A 23 7.50 -5.47 -3.34
N GLY A 24 8.53 -6.00 -4.00
CA GLY A 24 9.69 -6.58 -3.35
C GLY A 24 10.44 -5.57 -2.48
N CYS A 25 10.73 -4.38 -3.02
CA CYS A 25 11.40 -3.31 -2.29
C CYS A 25 10.57 -2.84 -1.08
N LEU A 26 9.26 -2.59 -1.28
CA LEU A 26 8.35 -2.18 -0.21
C LEU A 26 8.25 -3.24 0.90
N THR A 27 8.17 -4.52 0.53
CA THR A 27 8.14 -5.63 1.49
C THR A 27 9.42 -5.68 2.33
N LEU A 28 10.59 -5.50 1.69
CA LEU A 28 11.88 -5.45 2.37
C LEU A 28 11.96 -4.29 3.37
N VAL A 29 11.51 -3.10 2.96
CA VAL A 29 11.44 -1.92 3.83
C VAL A 29 10.51 -2.13 5.01
N ILE A 30 9.33 -2.73 4.81
CA ILE A 30 8.38 -3.03 5.88
C ILE A 30 8.99 -4.01 6.88
N ILE A 31 9.61 -5.09 6.41
CA ILE A 31 10.26 -6.08 7.29
C ILE A 31 11.37 -5.40 8.11
N LEU A 32 12.24 -4.62 7.47
CA LEU A 32 13.32 -3.91 8.16
C LEU A 32 12.77 -2.91 9.20
N ALA A 33 11.75 -2.13 8.84
CA ALA A 33 11.11 -1.20 9.76
C ALA A 33 10.44 -1.91 10.94
N SER A 34 9.78 -3.05 10.70
CA SER A 34 9.15 -3.86 11.75
C SER A 34 10.18 -4.49 12.68
N VAL A 35 11.30 -5.00 12.15
CA VAL A 35 12.36 -5.63 12.95
C VAL A 35 13.15 -4.58 13.73
N PHE A 36 13.65 -3.53 13.09
CA PHE A 36 14.43 -2.50 13.76
C PHE A 36 13.57 -1.65 14.71
N GLY A 37 12.37 -1.25 14.28
CA GLY A 37 11.43 -0.52 15.13
C GLY A 37 10.91 -1.37 16.30
N GLY A 38 10.61 -2.64 16.04
CA GLY A 38 10.21 -3.60 17.06
C GLY A 38 11.31 -3.84 18.10
N LEU A 39 12.54 -4.11 17.66
CA LEU A 39 13.68 -4.40 18.55
C LEU A 39 14.12 -3.17 19.37
N TRP A 40 14.05 -1.97 18.78
CA TRP A 40 14.35 -0.73 19.50
C TRP A 40 13.33 -0.46 20.60
N LEU A 41 12.04 -0.66 20.30
CA LEU A 41 10.97 -0.48 21.28
C LEU A 41 10.99 -1.57 22.37
N ASP A 42 11.34 -2.81 22.00
CA ASP A 42 11.53 -3.94 22.93
C ASP A 42 12.69 -3.68 23.92
N ASN A 43 13.78 -3.05 23.45
CA ASN A 43 14.91 -2.64 24.28
C ASN A 43 14.59 -1.48 25.23
N VAL A 44 13.61 -0.63 24.90
CA VAL A 44 13.12 0.44 25.80
C VAL A 44 12.26 -0.12 26.93
N PHE A 45 11.52 -1.21 26.69
CA PHE A 45 10.61 -1.83 27.67
C PHE A 45 11.21 -3.00 28.45
N GLY A 46 12.42 -3.48 28.11
CA GLY A 46 13.16 -4.47 28.91
C GLY A 46 12.52 -5.86 29.02
N THR A 47 11.54 -6.17 28.17
CA THR A 47 10.89 -7.48 28.08
C THR A 47 11.19 -8.05 26.69
N LYS A 48 11.54 -9.34 26.61
CA LYS A 48 11.82 -10.18 25.41
C LYS A 48 10.92 -9.85 24.18
N PRO A 49 11.22 -10.26 22.91
CA PRO A 49 10.72 -9.71 21.63
C PRO A 49 9.20 -9.87 21.40
N VAL A 50 8.43 -9.22 22.27
CA VAL A 50 6.98 -9.28 22.34
C VAL A 50 6.41 -8.10 21.57
N ILE A 51 7.08 -6.95 21.58
CA ILE A 51 6.62 -5.77 20.85
C ILE A 51 6.70 -5.99 19.33
N THR A 52 7.77 -6.61 18.83
CA THR A 52 7.90 -6.97 17.41
C THR A 52 6.79 -7.91 16.96
N LEU A 53 6.37 -8.85 17.82
CA LEU A 53 5.29 -9.81 17.53
C LEU A 53 3.91 -9.13 17.56
N VAL A 54 3.68 -8.22 18.51
CA VAL A 54 2.45 -7.42 18.61
C VAL A 54 2.33 -6.43 17.46
N LEU A 55 3.44 -5.77 17.05
CA LEU A 55 3.44 -4.83 15.93
C LEU A 55 3.21 -5.55 14.59
N LEU A 56 3.74 -6.77 14.43
CA LEU A 56 3.44 -7.64 13.29
C LEU A 56 1.97 -8.05 13.25
N LEU A 57 1.41 -8.49 14.39
CA LEU A 57 -0.01 -8.84 14.50
C LEU A 57 -0.93 -7.63 14.34
N ALA A 58 -0.51 -6.45 14.80
CA ALA A 58 -1.22 -5.18 14.64
C ALA A 58 -1.11 -4.63 13.21
N GLY A 59 -0.10 -5.03 12.44
CA GLY A 59 0.05 -4.64 11.03
C GLY A 59 -1.15 -5.04 10.16
N ILE A 60 -1.75 -6.21 10.43
CA ILE A 60 -2.94 -6.69 9.72
C ILE A 60 -4.17 -5.79 9.97
N PRO A 61 -4.62 -5.55 11.23
CA PRO A 61 -5.75 -4.67 11.49
C PRO A 61 -5.46 -3.21 11.09
N VAL A 62 -4.22 -2.73 11.24
CA VAL A 62 -3.83 -1.37 10.82
C VAL A 62 -3.91 -1.21 9.31
N SER A 63 -3.43 -2.20 8.53
CA SER A 63 -3.52 -2.20 7.06
C SER A 63 -4.97 -2.08 6.58
N VAL A 64 -5.85 -2.94 7.13
CA VAL A 64 -7.29 -2.92 6.82
C VAL A 64 -7.91 -1.57 7.20
N PHE A 65 -7.56 -1.03 8.37
CA PHE A 65 -8.09 0.25 8.84
C PHE A 65 -7.69 1.43 7.94
N VAL A 66 -6.42 1.50 7.54
CA VAL A 66 -5.90 2.55 6.63
C VAL A 66 -6.58 2.45 5.27
N MET A 67 -6.68 1.24 4.70
CA MET A 67 -7.29 1.02 3.40
C MET A 67 -8.77 1.46 3.40
N LEU A 68 -9.53 1.09 4.43
CA LEU A 68 -10.92 1.52 4.58
C LEU A 68 -11.05 3.03 4.73
N SER A 69 -10.18 3.69 5.51
CA SER A 69 -10.22 5.14 5.72
C SER A 69 -9.89 5.92 4.44
N VAL A 70 -8.88 5.46 3.69
CA VAL A 70 -8.50 6.06 2.40
C VAL A 70 -9.59 5.85 1.36
N SER A 71 -10.12 4.63 1.21
CA SER A 71 -11.21 4.35 0.27
C SER A 71 -12.44 5.21 0.55
N ARG A 72 -12.84 5.39 1.81
CA ARG A 72 -13.96 6.27 2.19
C ARG A 72 -13.70 7.73 1.83
N LYS A 73 -12.48 8.23 2.07
CA LYS A 73 -12.10 9.59 1.69
C LYS A 73 -12.11 9.78 0.19
N THR A 74 -11.57 8.84 -0.58
CA THR A 74 -11.59 8.89 -2.05
C THR A 74 -13.01 8.84 -2.59
N LEU A 75 -13.88 8.00 -2.02
CA LEU A 75 -15.28 7.88 -2.43
C LEU A 75 -16.07 9.17 -2.13
N ALA A 76 -15.83 9.81 -0.98
CA ALA A 76 -16.42 11.11 -0.67
C ALA A 76 -15.97 12.22 -1.65
N ARG A 77 -14.70 12.19 -2.07
CA ARG A 77 -14.18 13.14 -3.08
C ARG A 77 -14.73 12.89 -4.47
N LEU A 78 -15.04 11.64 -4.81
CA LEU A 78 -15.70 11.29 -6.07
C LEU A 78 -17.15 11.78 -6.10
N GLN A 79 -17.91 11.60 -5.01
CA GLN A 79 -19.27 12.15 -4.91
C GLN A 79 -19.29 13.68 -5.04
N GLU A 80 -18.39 14.38 -4.35
CA GLU A 80 -18.28 15.84 -4.43
C GLU A 80 -17.95 16.33 -5.86
N LYS A 81 -17.19 15.53 -6.63
CA LYS A 81 -16.86 15.83 -8.03
C LYS A 81 -18.05 15.58 -8.97
N THR A 82 -18.85 14.55 -8.71
CA THR A 82 -20.06 14.24 -9.47
C THR A 82 -21.14 15.33 -9.27
N ASP A 83 -21.32 15.82 -8.04
CA ASP A 83 -22.33 16.86 -7.76
C ASP A 83 -21.97 18.20 -8.42
N LYS A 84 -20.68 18.59 -8.39
CA LYS A 84 -20.20 19.83 -9.03
C LYS A 84 -20.33 19.83 -10.56
N GLU A 85 -20.26 18.67 -11.22
CA GLU A 85 -20.42 18.58 -12.67
C GLU A 85 -21.90 18.68 -13.09
N SER A 86 -22.84 18.35 -12.19
CA SER A 86 -24.28 18.46 -12.43
C SER A 86 -24.83 19.90 -12.36
N GLU A 87 -24.22 20.79 -11.55
CA GLU A 87 -24.61 22.21 -11.47
C GLU A 87 -23.99 23.09 -12.57
N ILE A 88 -22.87 22.68 -13.17
CA ILE A 88 -22.22 23.45 -14.26
C ILE A 88 -22.89 23.19 -15.62
N SER A 89 -23.76 22.17 -15.73
CA SER A 89 -24.49 21.81 -16.96
C SER A 89 -25.98 22.22 -16.97
N SER A 90 -26.47 22.92 -15.94
CA SER A 90 -27.82 23.53 -15.90
C SER A 90 -27.73 25.06 -15.94
#